data_AF-A0A520NCU7-F1
#
_entry.id   AF-A0A520NCU7-F1
#
_cell.length_a   1.000
_cell.length_b   1.000
_cell.length_c   1.000
_cell.angle_alpha   90.00
_cell.angle_beta   90.00
_cell.angle_gamma   90.00
#
_symmetry.space_group_name_H-M   'P 1'
#
loop_
_entity.id
_entity.type
_entity.pdbx_description
1 polymer ?
#
loop_
_entity_poly.entity_id
_entity_poly.type
_entity_poly.pdbx_seq_one_letter_code
_entity_poly.pdbx_strand_id
1 'polypeptide(L)'
;MRLISWIFGSIFMAVAVVQLAIEGMFAGFGGSWTRLLTLRDLWIMVAGPESGRWMPDGLSSLPPWIFAGLIGAVLLYLGRYRRRNAS
;
A
#
# COMPACT_ATOMS: atom_id res chain seq x y z
N MET A 1 8.25 18.80 8.74
CA MET A 1 7.58 17.49 8.91
C MET A 1 6.26 17.36 8.15
N ARG A 2 5.34 18.35 8.19
CA ARG A 2 4.05 18.27 7.46
C ARG A 2 4.20 18.08 5.94
N LEU A 3 5.10 18.83 5.30
CA LEU A 3 5.37 18.70 3.86
C LEU A 3 5.88 17.29 3.51
N ILE A 4 6.75 16.75 4.36
CA ILE A 4 7.33 15.41 4.19
C ILE A 4 6.23 14.34 4.28
N SER A 5 5.37 14.39 5.32
CA SER A 5 4.24 13.46 5.44
C SER A 5 3.25 13.57 4.28
N TRP A 6 3.02 14.78 3.77
CA TRP A 6 2.20 15.01 2.58
C TRP A 6 2.82 14.43 1.31
N ILE A 7 4.11 14.66 1.08
CA ILE A 7 4.85 14.12 -0.08
C ILE A 7 4.78 12.59 -0.04
N PHE A 8 5.14 11.97 1.08
CA PHE A 8 5.07 10.51 1.20
C PHE A 8 3.65 10.00 1.04
N GLY A 9 2.66 10.64 1.68
CA GLY A 9 1.25 10.28 1.51
C GLY A 9 0.80 10.30 0.05
N SER A 10 1.16 11.35 -0.70
CA SER A 10 0.87 11.45 -2.14
C SER A 10 1.57 10.38 -2.97
N ILE A 11 2.83 10.06 -2.66
CA ILE A 11 3.58 8.99 -3.36
C ILE A 11 2.90 7.64 -3.15
N PHE A 12 2.57 7.29 -1.89
CA PHE A 12 1.88 6.03 -1.58
C PHE A 12 0.50 5.94 -2.24
N MET A 13 -0.26 7.05 -2.28
CA MET A 13 -1.53 7.10 -3.00
C MET A 13 -1.34 6.92 -4.51
N ALA A 14 -0.34 7.54 -5.12
CA ALA A 14 -0.05 7.35 -6.54
C ALA A 14 0.29 5.89 -6.86
N VAL A 15 1.10 5.25 -6.03
CA VAL A 15 1.42 3.80 -6.15
C VAL A 15 0.16 2.95 -6.05
N ALA A 16 -0.73 3.24 -5.09
CA ALA A 16 -2.00 2.52 -4.95
C ALA A 16 -2.89 2.66 -6.20
N VAL A 17 -2.97 3.85 -6.78
CA VAL A 17 -3.74 4.11 -8.02
C VAL A 17 -3.16 3.34 -9.21
N VAL A 18 -1.84 3.34 -9.38
CA VAL A 18 -1.19 2.56 -10.45
C VAL A 18 -1.48 1.08 -10.29
N GLN A 19 -1.39 0.55 -9.07
CA GLN A 19 -1.67 -0.86 -8.80
C GLN A 19 -3.16 -1.22 -9.01
N LEU A 20 -4.08 -0.31 -8.68
CA LEU A 20 -5.51 -0.47 -9.00
C LEU A 20 -5.77 -0.46 -10.50
N ALA A 21 -5.08 0.40 -11.26
CA ALA A 21 -5.19 0.42 -12.72
C ALA A 21 -4.68 -0.90 -13.33
N ILE A 22 -3.56 -1.43 -12.84
CA ILE A 22 -3.03 -2.74 -13.24
C ILE A 22 -4.03 -3.84 -12.90
N GLU A 23 -4.58 -3.87 -11.68
CA GLU A 23 -5.60 -4.84 -11.28
C GLU A 23 -6.83 -4.77 -12.19
N GLY A 24 -7.32 -3.56 -12.50
CA GLY A 24 -8.44 -3.36 -13.42
C GLY A 24 -8.16 -3.84 -14.84
N MET A 25 -6.94 -3.64 -15.34
CA MET A 25 -6.52 -4.19 -16.63
C MET A 25 -6.56 -5.72 -16.63
N PHE A 26 -6.01 -6.39 -15.60
CA PHE A 26 -6.04 -7.84 -15.48
C PHE A 26 -7.45 -8.41 -15.30
N ALA A 27 -8.29 -7.74 -14.52
CA ALA A 27 -9.69 -8.12 -14.33
C ALA A 27 -10.46 -8.14 -15.66
N GLY A 28 -10.15 -7.23 -16.58
CA GLY A 28 -10.69 -7.22 -17.94
C GLY A 28 -10.36 -8.46 -18.78
N PHE A 29 -9.29 -9.18 -18.43
CA PHE A 29 -8.87 -10.45 -19.07
C PHE A 29 -9.23 -11.68 -18.23
N GLY A 30 -10.04 -11.54 -17.17
CA GLY A 30 -10.41 -12.63 -16.26
C GLY A 30 -9.30 -13.06 -15.29
N GLY A 31 -8.21 -12.30 -15.21
CA GLY A 31 -7.10 -12.50 -14.29
C GLY A 31 -7.19 -11.59 -13.06
N SER A 32 -6.29 -11.80 -12.10
CA SER A 32 -6.08 -10.87 -10.99
C SER A 32 -4.60 -10.81 -10.68
N TRP A 33 -4.05 -9.60 -10.61
CA TRP A 33 -2.64 -9.38 -10.27
C TRP A 33 -2.34 -9.81 -8.83
N THR A 34 -3.35 -9.80 -7.96
CA THR A 34 -3.24 -10.30 -6.57
C THR A 34 -2.95 -11.80 -6.47
N ARG A 35 -3.20 -12.58 -7.54
CA ARG A 35 -2.75 -13.98 -7.62
C ARG A 35 -1.25 -14.11 -7.95
N LEU A 36 -0.64 -13.07 -8.53
CA LEU A 36 0.75 -13.09 -8.99
C LEU A 36 1.70 -12.45 -7.99
N LEU A 37 1.23 -11.43 -7.26
CA LEU A 37 2.02 -10.69 -6.29
C LEU A 37 1.18 -10.38 -5.06
N THR A 38 1.44 -11.16 -4.01
CA THR A 38 0.82 -10.95 -2.70
C THR A 38 1.69 -10.02 -1.85
N LEU A 39 1.10 -9.49 -0.78
CA LEU A 39 1.82 -8.68 0.20
C LEU A 39 3.01 -9.44 0.82
N ARG A 40 2.87 -10.76 0.98
CA ARG A 40 3.96 -11.63 1.45
C ARG A 40 5.10 -11.73 0.43
N ASP A 41 4.79 -11.82 -0.86
CA ASP A 41 5.81 -11.89 -1.91
C ASP A 41 6.62 -10.59 -1.99
N LEU A 42 5.94 -9.44 -1.89
CA LEU A 42 6.60 -8.14 -1.76
C LEU A 42 7.51 -8.07 -0.53
N TRP A 43 7.04 -8.57 0.61
CA TRP A 43 7.82 -8.57 1.84
C TRP A 43 9.05 -9.48 1.71
N ILE A 44 8.90 -10.68 1.15
CA ILE A 44 10.01 -11.60 0.87
C ILE A 44 11.02 -10.97 -0.09
N MET A 45 10.55 -10.23 -1.11
CA MET A 45 11.42 -9.54 -2.07
C MET A 45 12.24 -8.42 -1.43
N VAL A 46 11.68 -7.72 -0.43
CA VAL A 46 12.35 -6.59 0.25
C VAL A 46 13.22 -7.04 1.42
N ALA A 47 12.72 -7.96 2.25
CA ALA A 47 13.34 -8.35 3.52
C ALA A 47 14.03 -9.73 3.46
N GLY A 48 13.98 -10.40 2.31
CA GLY A 48 14.68 -11.67 2.05
C GLY A 48 13.82 -12.92 2.30
N PRO A 49 14.32 -14.10 1.89
CA PRO A 49 13.68 -15.39 2.15
C PRO A 49 13.47 -15.59 3.66
N GLU A 50 12.35 -16.20 4.06
CA GLU A 50 11.91 -16.42 5.46
C GLU A 50 11.30 -15.21 6.20
N SER A 51 11.45 -14.01 5.68
CA SER A 51 10.87 -12.81 6.30
C SER A 51 9.34 -12.79 6.28
N GLY A 52 8.66 -13.61 5.46
CA GLY A 52 7.20 -13.64 5.36
C GLY A 52 6.46 -14.49 6.40
N ARG A 53 7.18 -15.22 7.28
CA ARG A 53 6.56 -16.17 8.23
C ARG A 53 5.79 -15.50 9.37
N TRP A 54 6.10 -14.27 9.72
CA TRP A 54 5.40 -13.53 10.80
C TRP A 54 4.06 -12.95 10.35
N MET A 55 3.76 -13.00 9.05
CA MET A 55 2.62 -12.33 8.47
C MET A 55 1.36 -13.22 8.52
N PRO A 56 0.27 -12.79 9.18
CA PRO A 56 -0.97 -13.57 9.28
C PRO A 56 -1.54 -13.93 7.90
N ASP A 57 -2.12 -15.12 7.76
CA ASP A 57 -2.65 -15.60 6.46
C ASP A 57 -3.71 -14.69 5.84
N GLY A 58 -4.47 -13.97 6.67
CA GLY A 58 -5.44 -12.97 6.21
C GLY A 58 -4.81 -11.70 5.65
N LEU A 59 -3.58 -11.34 6.06
CA LEU A 59 -2.85 -10.18 5.55
C LEU A 59 -1.92 -10.55 4.39
N SER A 60 -1.40 -11.78 4.39
CA SER A 60 -0.49 -12.26 3.36
C SER A 60 -1.15 -12.31 1.98
N SER A 61 -2.46 -12.59 1.92
CA SER A 61 -3.26 -12.68 0.69
C SER A 61 -3.82 -11.34 0.21
N LEU A 62 -3.61 -10.24 0.94
CA LEU A 62 -4.19 -8.97 0.57
C LEU A 62 -3.51 -8.36 -0.67
N PRO A 63 -4.29 -7.69 -1.53
CA PRO A 63 -3.76 -6.88 -2.61
C PRO A 63 -2.76 -5.82 -2.12
N PRO A 64 -1.60 -5.66 -2.77
CA PRO A 64 -0.63 -4.64 -2.41
C PRO A 64 -1.18 -3.19 -2.39
N TRP A 65 -2.16 -2.90 -3.23
CA TRP A 65 -2.75 -1.56 -3.34
C TRP A 65 -3.52 -1.15 -2.09
N ILE A 66 -4.05 -2.11 -1.33
CA ILE A 66 -4.74 -1.83 -0.06
C ILE A 66 -3.76 -1.25 0.94
N PHE A 67 -2.56 -1.84 1.05
CA PHE A 67 -1.54 -1.37 1.99
C PHE A 67 -0.99 -0.01 1.58
N ALA A 68 -0.68 0.17 0.29
CA ALA A 68 -0.22 1.46 -0.23
C ALA A 68 -1.28 2.56 -0.03
N GLY A 69 -2.55 2.26 -0.30
CA GLY A 69 -3.67 3.19 -0.12
C GLY A 69 -3.90 3.54 1.35
N LEU A 70 -3.82 2.56 2.25
CA LEU A 70 -4.02 2.77 3.68
C LEU A 70 -2.90 3.61 4.30
N ILE A 71 -1.63 3.32 3.97
CA ILE A 71 -0.50 4.15 4.40
C ILE A 71 -0.61 5.56 3.84
N GLY A 72 -0.90 5.70 2.54
CA GLY A 72 -1.10 6.98 1.89
C GLY A 72 -2.17 7.82 2.58
N ALA A 73 -3.35 7.24 2.82
CA ALA A 73 -4.46 7.88 3.50
C ALA A 73 -4.11 8.32 4.93
N VAL A 74 -3.44 7.46 5.72
CA VAL A 74 -3.01 7.77 7.08
C VAL A 74 -2.01 8.92 7.09
N LEU A 75 -1.02 8.92 6.19
CA LEU A 75 -0.01 9.98 6.11
C LEU A 75 -0.63 11.33 5.69
N LEU A 76 -1.56 11.32 4.73
CA LEU A 76 -2.29 12.52 4.31
C LEU A 76 -3.19 13.03 5.45
N TYR A 77 -3.86 12.13 6.17
CA TYR A 77 -4.66 12.46 7.35
C TYR A 77 -3.80 13.12 8.44
N LEU A 78 -2.69 12.50 8.84
CA LEU A 78 -1.76 13.06 9.82
C LEU A 78 -1.18 14.41 9.36
N GLY A 79 -0.88 14.54 8.07
CA GLY A 79 -0.45 15.79 7.45
C GLY A 79 -1.52 16.90 7.48
N ARG A 80 -2.80 16.54 7.54
CA ARG A 80 -3.94 17.47 7.63
C ARG A 80 -4.23 17.90 9.07
N TYR A 81 -4.23 16.98 10.03
CA TYR A 81 -4.70 17.25 11.40
C TYR A 81 -3.64 17.80 12.36
N ARG A 82 -2.34 17.72 12.03
CA ARG A 82 -1.26 18.28 12.87
C ARG A 82 -1.30 19.81 13.06
N ARG A 83 -2.21 20.53 12.36
CA ARG A 83 -2.47 21.97 12.59
C ARG A 83 -3.52 22.27 13.66
N ARG A 84 -4.39 21.31 14.02
CA ARG A 84 -5.57 21.61 14.84
C ARG A 84 -5.31 21.59 16.36
N ASN A 85 -4.19 21.02 16.79
CA ASN A 85 -3.80 20.92 18.21
C ASN A 85 -2.78 21.98 18.64
N ALA A 86 -2.63 23.06 17.87
CA ALA A 86 -1.71 24.17 18.18
C ALA A 86 -2.48 25.51 18.28
N SER A 87 -3.72 25.47 18.77
CA SER A 87 -4.51 26.63 19.16
C SER A 87 -4.65 26.68 20.67
#